data_AF-A0A7Y1ST42-F1
#
_entry.id   AF-A0A7Y1ST42-F1
#
_cell.length_a   1.000
_cell.length_b   1.000
_cell.length_c   1.000
_cell.angle_alpha   90.00
_cell.angle_beta   90.00
_cell.angle_gamma   90.00
#
_symmetry.space_group_name_H-M   'P 1'
#
loop_
_entity.id
_entity.type
_entity.pdbx_description
1 polymer ?
#
loop_
_entity_poly.entity_id
_entity_poly.type
_entity_poly.pdbx_seq_one_letter_code
_entity_poly.pdbx_strand_id
1 'polypeptide(L)'
;THFDGTAVAGVRTGTRLEPISSPLLAWADFKNAHADGLVLDVERTGYNRPYGSNPYSGYDNPESFPFLFDGEVDDRATAKQRVVGVNVDGFSMAWTLEVISGEGPTTTHATVGTNAVVVFWKPGQASALDSSAIAAGRDVGSVRVFRPEVESQSLTFESTDDGFVDAETGSEWNILGEAINGPLVGEKLEPVAHLDTFWFAWLSYNPATEFMGS
;
A
#
# COMPACT_ATOMS: atom_id res chain seq x y z
N THR A 1 -5.12 1.14 17.89
CA THR A 1 -4.46 2.36 17.40
C THR A 1 -4.85 2.53 15.94
N HIS A 2 -4.28 3.47 15.19
CA HIS A 2 -4.52 3.50 13.74
C HIS A 2 -3.85 2.33 13.00
N PHE A 3 -2.92 1.62 13.64
CA PHE A 3 -2.24 0.45 13.07
C PHE A 3 -3.04 -0.84 13.18
N ASP A 4 -3.60 -1.15 14.35
CA ASP A 4 -4.26 -2.45 14.62
C ASP A 4 -5.78 -2.35 14.85
N GLY A 5 -6.33 -1.12 14.85
CA GLY A 5 -7.75 -0.85 15.11
C GLY A 5 -8.17 -0.95 16.59
N THR A 6 -7.23 -1.16 17.52
CA THR A 6 -7.53 -1.35 18.96
C THR A 6 -7.82 -0.03 19.68
N ALA A 7 -8.95 0.08 20.36
CA ALA A 7 -9.21 1.19 21.27
C ALA A 7 -8.26 1.13 22.48
N VAL A 8 -7.48 2.19 22.69
CA VAL A 8 -6.48 2.27 23.77
C VAL A 8 -6.92 3.13 24.96
N ALA A 9 -7.98 3.93 24.79
CA ALA A 9 -8.52 4.79 25.84
C ALA A 9 -10.06 4.89 25.77
N GLY A 10 -10.69 5.09 26.93
CA GLY A 10 -12.14 5.26 27.07
C GLY A 10 -12.91 3.95 27.31
N VAL A 11 -14.25 4.04 27.32
CA VAL A 11 -15.15 2.93 27.69
C VAL A 11 -15.15 1.75 26.71
N ARG A 12 -14.41 1.86 25.61
CA ARG A 12 -14.26 0.82 24.58
C ARG A 12 -12.86 0.21 24.57
N THR A 13 -11.97 0.55 25.51
CA THR A 13 -10.60 0.01 25.55
C THR A 13 -10.58 -1.52 25.40
N GLY A 14 -9.71 -2.01 24.52
CA GLY A 14 -9.60 -3.43 24.15
C GLY A 14 -10.51 -3.86 22.99
N THR A 15 -11.48 -3.04 22.58
CA THR A 15 -12.28 -3.30 21.36
C THR A 15 -11.42 -3.10 20.13
N ARG A 16 -11.46 -4.04 19.19
CA ARG A 16 -10.79 -3.93 17.89
C ARG A 16 -11.81 -3.62 16.79
N LEU A 17 -11.56 -2.57 16.00
CA LEU A 17 -12.36 -2.27 14.82
C LEU A 17 -11.98 -3.20 13.67
N GLU A 18 -12.97 -3.52 12.82
CA GLU A 18 -12.72 -4.16 11.54
C GLU A 18 -11.96 -3.18 10.64
N PRO A 19 -10.78 -3.54 10.12
CA PRO A 19 -10.03 -2.67 9.22
C PRO A 19 -10.72 -2.59 7.86
N ILE A 20 -10.90 -1.36 7.37
CA ILE A 20 -11.32 -1.12 5.98
C ILE A 20 -10.09 -0.68 5.21
N SER A 21 -9.83 -1.32 4.08
CA SER A 21 -8.70 -0.98 3.22
C SER A 21 -8.86 0.45 2.66
N SER A 22 -7.82 1.27 2.82
CA SER A 22 -7.78 2.66 2.33
C SER A 22 -6.41 2.91 1.67
N PRO A 23 -6.17 2.34 0.48
CA PRO A 23 -4.87 2.44 -0.17
C PRO A 23 -4.62 3.86 -0.68
N LEU A 24 -3.35 4.25 -0.71
CA LEU A 24 -2.91 5.41 -1.47
C LEU A 24 -2.81 5.00 -2.95
N LEU A 25 -3.24 5.90 -3.83
CA LEU A 25 -3.21 5.70 -5.28
C LEU A 25 -2.73 6.97 -5.97
N ALA A 26 -2.09 6.79 -7.12
CA ALA A 26 -1.82 7.87 -8.06
C ALA A 26 -3.13 8.51 -8.51
N TRP A 27 -3.13 9.85 -8.61
CA TRP A 27 -4.31 10.60 -9.02
C TRP A 27 -4.80 10.23 -10.42
N ALA A 28 -3.88 9.90 -11.32
CA ALA A 28 -4.21 9.46 -12.67
C ALA A 28 -5.02 8.16 -12.65
N ASP A 29 -4.58 7.16 -11.88
CA ASP A 29 -5.29 5.87 -11.77
C ASP A 29 -6.66 6.03 -11.11
N PHE A 30 -6.77 6.84 -10.05
CA PHE A 30 -8.06 7.13 -9.43
C PHE A 30 -9.05 7.75 -10.43
N LYS A 31 -8.64 8.79 -11.17
CA LYS A 31 -9.52 9.44 -12.17
C LYS A 31 -9.96 8.48 -13.27
N ASN A 32 -9.04 7.63 -13.73
CA ASN A 32 -9.33 6.66 -14.80
C ASN A 32 -10.35 5.61 -14.34
N ALA A 33 -10.23 5.13 -13.10
CA ALA A 33 -11.14 4.13 -12.55
C ALA A 33 -12.47 4.71 -12.03
N HIS A 34 -12.47 5.99 -11.64
CA HIS A 34 -13.60 6.67 -11.02
C HIS A 34 -13.84 8.03 -11.66
N ALA A 35 -14.30 8.03 -12.91
CA ALA A 35 -14.57 9.26 -13.67
C ALA A 35 -15.57 10.20 -12.98
N ASP A 36 -16.54 9.64 -12.25
CA ASP A 36 -17.55 10.37 -11.47
C ASP A 36 -17.18 10.46 -9.97
N GLY A 37 -15.95 10.08 -9.61
CA GLY A 37 -15.47 10.08 -8.23
C GLY A 37 -15.46 11.48 -7.63
N LEU A 38 -16.03 11.63 -6.44
CA LEU A 38 -16.00 12.89 -5.72
C LEU A 38 -14.64 13.07 -5.04
N VAL A 39 -14.09 14.28 -5.16
CA VAL A 39 -12.87 14.69 -4.45
C VAL A 39 -13.14 15.85 -3.52
N LEU A 40 -12.34 15.93 -2.46
CA LEU A 40 -12.36 17.08 -1.57
C LEU A 40 -11.91 18.33 -2.34
N ASP A 41 -12.78 19.33 -2.38
CA ASP A 41 -12.42 20.67 -2.82
C ASP A 41 -11.54 21.34 -1.76
N VAL A 42 -10.23 21.33 -2.00
CA VAL A 42 -9.22 21.87 -1.08
C VAL A 42 -9.34 23.38 -0.88
N GLU A 43 -10.00 24.10 -1.78
CA GLU A 43 -10.23 25.55 -1.67
C GLU A 43 -11.46 25.85 -0.81
N ARG A 44 -12.36 24.88 -0.62
CA ARG A 44 -13.67 25.04 0.05
C ARG A 44 -13.86 24.11 1.24
N THR A 45 -12.83 23.95 2.06
CA THR A 45 -12.88 23.12 3.27
C THR A 45 -13.51 23.81 4.49
N GLY A 46 -13.59 25.14 4.48
CA GLY A 46 -14.03 25.94 5.64
C GLY A 46 -12.94 26.19 6.70
N TYR A 47 -11.69 25.79 6.44
CA TYR A 47 -10.56 25.96 7.34
C TYR A 47 -9.38 26.68 6.67
N ASN A 48 -8.62 27.46 7.45
CA ASN A 48 -7.42 28.15 6.97
C ASN A 48 -6.17 27.27 7.13
N ARG A 49 -6.21 26.06 6.58
CA ARG A 49 -5.06 25.15 6.53
C ARG A 49 -4.76 24.81 5.07
N PRO A 50 -3.57 25.14 4.55
CA PRO A 50 -3.22 24.80 3.19
C PRO A 50 -3.05 23.28 3.05
N TYR A 51 -3.89 22.65 2.24
CA TYR A 51 -3.72 21.26 1.82
C TYR A 51 -2.59 21.18 0.78
N GLY A 52 -1.94 20.01 0.67
CA GLY A 52 -0.83 19.80 -0.26
C GLY A 52 0.54 20.26 0.26
N SER A 53 0.60 20.89 1.44
CA SER A 53 1.85 21.24 2.12
C SER A 53 2.19 20.23 3.22
N ASN A 54 3.41 19.69 3.16
CA ASN A 54 3.95 18.74 4.12
C ASN A 54 4.72 19.49 5.23
N PRO A 55 4.27 19.41 6.50
CA PRO A 55 4.99 20.02 7.63
C PRO A 55 6.22 19.21 8.08
N TYR A 56 6.42 18.01 7.54
CA TYR A 56 7.50 17.07 7.88
C TYR A 56 8.39 16.80 6.65
N SER A 57 8.86 17.85 5.99
CA SER A 57 9.75 17.71 4.83
C SER A 57 11.01 16.91 5.20
N GLY A 58 11.41 16.00 4.33
CA GLY A 58 12.58 15.13 4.48
C GLY A 58 12.37 13.96 5.45
N TYR A 59 11.13 13.74 5.93
CA TYR A 59 10.86 12.65 6.86
C TYR A 59 10.95 11.28 6.18
N ASP A 60 10.59 11.21 4.89
CA ASP A 60 10.73 10.02 4.03
C ASP A 60 12.17 9.84 3.51
N ASN A 61 13.14 10.01 4.40
CA ASN A 61 14.55 9.74 4.15
C ASN A 61 14.98 8.53 4.98
N PRO A 62 15.27 7.37 4.36
CA PRO A 62 15.63 6.14 5.07
C PRO A 62 16.89 6.29 5.94
N GLU A 63 17.80 7.20 5.57
CA GLU A 63 19.05 7.47 6.29
C GLU A 63 18.88 8.35 7.54
N SER A 64 17.66 8.87 7.78
CA SER A 64 17.41 9.80 8.88
C SER A 64 16.75 9.10 10.08
N PHE A 65 17.14 9.51 11.29
CA PHE A 65 16.57 8.93 12.52
C PHE A 65 15.08 9.29 12.69
N PRO A 66 14.21 8.34 13.09
CA PRO A 66 12.82 8.63 13.43
C PRO A 66 12.74 9.33 14.79
N PHE A 67 12.86 10.66 14.80
CA PHE A 67 12.91 11.48 16.02
C PHE A 67 11.70 11.37 16.98
N LEU A 68 10.62 10.68 16.57
CA LEU A 68 9.44 10.41 17.40
C LEU A 68 9.37 8.95 17.89
N PHE A 69 10.42 8.16 17.68
CA PHE A 69 10.49 6.75 18.02
C PHE A 69 11.64 6.48 18.99
N ASP A 70 11.29 5.96 20.17
CA ASP A 70 12.23 5.61 21.24
C ASP A 70 12.33 4.07 21.43
N GLY A 71 11.90 3.28 20.43
CA GLY A 71 11.91 1.81 20.49
C GLY A 71 13.16 1.16 19.90
N GLU A 72 13.20 -0.17 19.94
CA GLU A 72 14.29 -0.95 19.31
C GLU A 72 14.24 -0.83 17.79
N VAL A 73 15.40 -0.62 17.18
CA VAL A 73 15.58 -0.61 15.73
C VAL A 73 16.04 -2.00 15.31
N ASP A 74 15.25 -2.63 14.45
CA ASP A 74 15.56 -3.92 13.84
C ASP A 74 16.65 -3.75 12.78
N ASP A 75 17.60 -4.69 12.74
CA ASP A 75 18.81 -4.61 11.92
C ASP A 75 18.61 -5.10 10.47
N ARG A 76 17.44 -5.65 10.14
CA ARG A 76 17.13 -6.13 8.78
C ARG A 76 16.91 -5.00 7.78
N ALA A 77 16.57 -3.80 8.24
CA ALA A 77 16.44 -2.62 7.38
C ALA A 77 16.55 -1.33 8.20
N THR A 78 16.84 -0.21 7.52
CA THR A 78 16.81 1.10 8.17
C THR A 78 15.41 1.37 8.74
N ALA A 79 15.35 2.06 9.88
CA ALA A 79 14.09 2.29 10.58
C ALA A 79 13.01 2.89 9.66
N LYS A 80 13.40 3.91 8.87
CA LYS A 80 12.50 4.61 7.94
C LYS A 80 12.46 3.98 6.54
N GLN A 81 12.92 2.75 6.37
CA GLN A 81 12.72 2.03 5.12
C GLN A 81 11.22 1.88 4.86
N ARG A 82 10.76 2.27 3.67
CA ARG A 82 9.37 2.03 3.26
C ARG A 82 9.15 0.55 3.01
N VAL A 83 8.08 0.04 3.59
CA VAL A 83 7.65 -1.33 3.45
C VAL A 83 6.16 -1.40 3.16
N VAL A 84 5.78 -2.44 2.42
CA VAL A 84 4.41 -2.89 2.28
C VAL A 84 4.23 -4.06 3.23
N GLY A 85 3.49 -3.83 4.33
CA GLY A 85 3.22 -4.85 5.33
C GLY A 85 1.83 -5.46 5.14
N VAL A 86 1.76 -6.79 5.16
CA VAL A 86 0.51 -7.57 5.15
C VAL A 86 0.43 -8.36 6.44
N ASN A 87 -0.75 -8.36 7.08
CA ASN A 87 -1.07 -9.27 8.17
C ASN A 87 -2.40 -9.96 7.85
N VAL A 88 -2.37 -11.27 7.67
CA VAL A 88 -3.55 -12.09 7.36
C VAL A 88 -3.49 -13.38 8.16
N ASP A 89 -4.60 -13.71 8.82
CA ASP A 89 -4.75 -14.88 9.70
C ASP A 89 -3.64 -15.02 10.77
N GLY A 90 -3.12 -13.89 11.25
CA GLY A 90 -2.06 -13.84 12.27
C GLY A 90 -0.65 -14.06 11.73
N PHE A 91 -0.49 -14.26 10.42
CA PHE A 91 0.80 -14.29 9.74
C PHE A 91 1.10 -12.92 9.14
N SER A 92 2.34 -12.47 9.30
CA SER A 92 2.78 -11.16 8.82
C SER A 92 3.98 -11.28 7.91
N MET A 93 3.92 -10.61 6.75
CA MET A 93 5.02 -10.48 5.81
C MET A 93 5.15 -9.02 5.36
N ALA A 94 6.38 -8.57 5.11
CA ALA A 94 6.63 -7.24 4.58
C ALA A 94 7.71 -7.24 3.49
N TRP A 95 7.50 -6.41 2.46
CA TRP A 95 8.46 -6.19 1.39
C TRP A 95 8.95 -4.75 1.40
N THR A 96 10.23 -4.51 1.18
CA THR A 96 10.70 -3.15 0.92
C THR A 96 10.13 -2.63 -0.39
N LEU A 97 9.92 -1.31 -0.45
CA LEU A 97 9.47 -0.68 -1.70
C LEU A 97 10.44 -0.99 -2.86
N GLU A 98 11.74 -1.00 -2.58
CA GLU A 98 12.79 -1.33 -3.55
C GLU A 98 12.58 -2.70 -4.21
N VAL A 99 12.24 -3.73 -3.44
CA VAL A 99 12.05 -5.10 -3.94
C VAL A 99 10.82 -5.23 -4.84
N ILE A 100 9.76 -4.46 -4.56
CA ILE A 100 8.49 -4.58 -5.31
C ILE A 100 8.36 -3.55 -6.43
N SER A 101 9.21 -2.52 -6.48
CA SER A 101 9.12 -1.43 -7.47
C SER A 101 9.99 -1.67 -8.71
N GLY A 102 9.71 -0.93 -9.79
CA GLY A 102 10.47 -0.97 -11.04
C GLY A 102 10.34 0.31 -11.86
N GLU A 103 10.83 0.31 -13.11
CA GLU A 103 10.65 1.44 -14.04
C GLU A 103 9.18 1.59 -14.51
N GLY A 104 8.42 0.49 -14.49
CA GLY A 104 7.00 0.42 -14.83
C GLY A 104 6.24 -0.46 -13.82
N PRO A 105 4.99 -0.87 -14.13
CA PRO A 105 4.24 -1.78 -13.28
C PRO A 105 5.02 -3.06 -12.95
N THR A 106 4.80 -3.61 -11.76
CA THR A 106 5.46 -4.84 -11.28
C THR A 106 4.50 -5.68 -10.45
N THR A 107 4.71 -6.99 -10.47
CA THR A 107 3.94 -7.96 -9.69
C THR A 107 4.87 -8.77 -8.79
N THR A 108 4.47 -8.96 -7.52
CA THR A 108 5.18 -9.84 -6.59
C THR A 108 4.22 -10.85 -5.99
N HIS A 109 4.38 -12.12 -6.35
CA HIS A 109 3.62 -13.23 -5.78
C HIS A 109 4.29 -13.73 -4.51
N ALA A 110 3.48 -14.02 -3.50
CA ALA A 110 3.96 -14.54 -2.24
C ALA A 110 2.91 -15.39 -1.54
N THR A 111 3.32 -16.06 -0.47
CA THR A 111 2.42 -16.76 0.45
C THR A 111 2.65 -16.23 1.85
N VAL A 112 1.60 -15.71 2.49
CA VAL A 112 1.64 -15.24 3.88
C VAL A 112 0.94 -16.28 4.74
N GLY A 113 1.74 -17.09 5.45
CA GLY A 113 1.25 -18.29 6.13
C GLY A 113 0.75 -19.34 5.14
N THR A 114 -0.57 -19.40 4.92
CA THR A 114 -1.21 -20.26 3.91
C THR A 114 -1.98 -19.47 2.85
N ASN A 115 -2.00 -18.14 2.95
CA ASN A 115 -2.74 -17.27 2.05
C ASN A 115 -1.86 -16.87 0.87
N ALA A 116 -2.24 -17.25 -0.34
CA ALA A 116 -1.64 -16.74 -1.55
C ALA A 116 -2.00 -15.25 -1.72
N VAL A 117 -1.00 -14.43 -2.01
CA VAL A 117 -1.17 -12.99 -2.27
C VAL A 117 -0.39 -12.58 -3.50
N VAL A 118 -0.87 -11.56 -4.18
CA VAL A 118 -0.12 -10.83 -5.21
C VAL A 118 -0.09 -9.34 -4.85
N VAL A 119 1.11 -8.76 -4.89
CA VAL A 119 1.34 -7.33 -4.77
C VAL A 119 1.41 -6.75 -6.17
N PHE A 120 0.57 -5.77 -6.45
CA PHE A 120 0.67 -4.90 -7.63
C PHE A 120 1.31 -3.59 -7.20
N TRP A 121 2.34 -3.18 -7.93
CA TRP A 121 2.93 -1.86 -7.80
C TRP A 121 2.92 -1.15 -9.15
N LYS A 122 2.68 0.17 -9.13
CA LYS A 122 2.70 1.01 -10.32
C LYS A 122 3.24 2.41 -9.98
N PRO A 123 4.14 3.01 -10.78
CA PRO A 123 4.63 4.37 -10.52
C PRO A 123 3.50 5.42 -10.64
N GLY A 124 3.75 6.61 -10.08
CA GLY A 124 2.88 7.79 -10.23
C GLY A 124 2.29 8.35 -8.95
N GLN A 125 2.66 7.82 -7.78
CA GLN A 125 2.23 8.34 -6.48
C GLN A 125 3.39 9.02 -5.77
N ALA A 126 3.30 10.34 -5.60
CA ALA A 126 4.29 11.08 -4.84
C ALA A 126 4.19 10.81 -3.33
N SER A 127 5.34 10.77 -2.65
CA SER A 127 5.40 10.74 -1.20
C SER A 127 4.90 12.04 -0.57
N ALA A 128 3.93 11.91 0.34
CA ALA A 128 3.44 13.05 1.14
C ALA A 128 4.44 13.52 2.21
N LEU A 129 5.54 12.80 2.44
CA LEU A 129 6.49 13.02 3.53
C LEU A 129 7.91 13.36 3.05
N ASP A 130 8.12 13.43 1.73
CA ASP A 130 9.41 13.73 1.13
C ASP A 130 9.66 15.24 1.02
N SER A 131 8.93 15.92 0.14
CA SER A 131 9.11 17.36 -0.12
C SER A 131 8.07 18.21 0.61
N SER A 132 8.32 19.53 0.73
CA SER A 132 7.41 20.49 1.37
C SER A 132 6.10 20.68 0.59
N ALA A 133 6.15 20.56 -0.73
CA ALA A 133 4.99 20.41 -1.60
C ALA A 133 4.84 18.92 -1.95
N ILE A 134 3.69 18.32 -1.63
CA ILE A 134 3.46 16.87 -1.81
C ILE A 134 3.64 16.46 -3.27
N ALA A 135 3.18 17.27 -4.22
CA ALA A 135 3.30 16.99 -5.65
C ALA A 135 4.76 16.94 -6.16
N ALA A 136 5.71 17.48 -5.41
CA ALA A 136 7.14 17.43 -5.72
C ALA A 136 7.86 16.29 -4.99
N GLY A 137 7.15 15.50 -4.18
CA GLY A 137 7.73 14.36 -3.48
C GLY A 137 8.20 13.29 -4.45
N ARG A 138 9.26 12.57 -4.06
CA ARG A 138 9.73 11.37 -4.76
C ARG A 138 8.58 10.39 -5.00
N ASP A 139 8.59 9.75 -6.17
CA ASP A 139 7.65 8.70 -6.51
C ASP A 139 7.87 7.48 -5.59
N VAL A 140 6.80 7.06 -4.93
CA VAL A 140 6.74 5.85 -4.11
C VAL A 140 5.78 4.81 -4.70
N GLY A 141 5.10 5.17 -5.80
CA GLY A 141 4.13 4.33 -6.49
C GLY A 141 2.89 3.99 -5.68
N SER A 142 1.88 3.52 -6.41
CA SER A 142 0.67 2.94 -5.85
C SER A 142 0.94 1.48 -5.53
N VAL A 143 0.52 1.02 -4.37
CA VAL A 143 0.60 -0.39 -3.96
C VAL A 143 -0.80 -0.92 -3.72
N ARG A 144 -1.07 -2.13 -4.22
CA ARG A 144 -2.26 -2.89 -3.86
C ARG A 144 -1.89 -4.36 -3.66
N VAL A 145 -2.58 -5.01 -2.73
CA VAL A 145 -2.38 -6.44 -2.44
C VAL A 145 -3.71 -7.15 -2.58
N PHE A 146 -3.71 -8.31 -3.23
CA PHE A 146 -4.91 -9.06 -3.55
C PHE A 146 -4.74 -10.55 -3.27
N ARG A 147 -5.88 -11.23 -3.04
CA ARG A 147 -5.97 -12.67 -3.29
C ARG A 147 -5.95 -12.89 -4.81
N PRO A 148 -5.02 -13.67 -5.37
CA PRO A 148 -4.94 -13.90 -6.80
C PRO A 148 -5.91 -15.01 -7.20
N GLU A 149 -7.21 -14.79 -7.00
CA GLU A 149 -8.26 -15.76 -7.26
C GLU A 149 -9.55 -15.06 -7.69
N VAL A 150 -10.23 -15.63 -8.69
CA VAL A 150 -11.56 -15.21 -9.14
C VAL A 150 -12.39 -16.47 -9.35
N GLU A 151 -13.61 -16.52 -8.81
CA GLU A 151 -14.52 -17.68 -8.93
C GLU A 151 -13.85 -19.05 -8.63
N SER A 152 -12.97 -19.11 -7.62
CA SER A 152 -12.19 -20.31 -7.25
C SER A 152 -11.12 -20.77 -8.25
N GLN A 153 -10.85 -19.98 -9.28
CA GLN A 153 -9.69 -20.14 -10.15
C GLN A 153 -8.54 -19.28 -9.63
N SER A 154 -7.44 -19.91 -9.22
CA SER A 154 -6.20 -19.20 -8.91
C SER A 154 -5.60 -18.60 -10.19
N LEU A 155 -5.08 -17.38 -10.07
CA LEU A 155 -4.47 -16.63 -11.16
C LEU A 155 -3.00 -16.37 -10.86
N THR A 156 -2.19 -16.29 -11.91
CA THR A 156 -0.82 -15.77 -11.87
C THR A 156 -0.73 -14.55 -12.75
N PHE A 157 0.08 -13.58 -12.36
CA PHE A 157 0.07 -12.26 -12.99
C PHE A 157 1.44 -11.92 -13.54
N GLU A 158 1.46 -11.23 -14.67
CA GLU A 158 2.65 -10.61 -15.22
C GLU A 158 2.38 -9.11 -15.39
N SER A 159 3.42 -8.30 -15.20
CA SER A 159 3.36 -6.87 -15.47
C SER A 159 3.45 -6.60 -16.97
N THR A 160 2.69 -5.62 -17.43
CA THR A 160 2.78 -5.02 -18.77
C THR A 160 3.25 -3.56 -18.64
N ASP A 161 3.39 -2.86 -19.77
CA ASP A 161 3.79 -1.45 -19.76
C ASP A 161 2.82 -0.55 -18.96
N ASP A 162 1.51 -0.85 -18.98
CA ASP A 162 0.46 0.02 -18.43
C ASP A 162 -0.35 -0.59 -17.27
N GLY A 163 -0.21 -1.89 -17.01
CA GLY A 163 -0.97 -2.61 -16.00
C GLY A 163 -0.52 -4.05 -15.82
N PHE A 164 -1.47 -4.98 -15.66
CA PHE A 164 -1.20 -6.38 -15.33
C PHE A 164 -2.01 -7.30 -16.24
N VAL A 165 -1.52 -8.51 -16.48
CA VAL A 165 -2.23 -9.54 -17.24
C VAL A 165 -2.19 -10.85 -16.47
N ASP A 166 -3.31 -11.59 -16.41
CA ASP A 166 -3.29 -12.94 -15.85
C ASP A 166 -2.90 -13.99 -16.92
N ALA A 167 -2.11 -14.99 -16.53
CA ALA A 167 -1.59 -15.99 -17.46
C ALA A 167 -2.65 -17.02 -17.88
N GLU A 168 -3.68 -17.23 -17.07
CA GLU A 168 -4.67 -18.30 -17.25
C GLU A 168 -5.73 -17.95 -18.29
N THR A 169 -6.13 -16.68 -18.38
CA THR A 169 -7.18 -16.20 -19.28
C THR A 169 -6.68 -15.13 -20.25
N GLY A 170 -5.56 -14.48 -19.95
CA GLY A 170 -5.05 -13.33 -20.69
C GLY A 170 -5.89 -12.07 -20.48
N SER A 171 -6.63 -11.95 -19.37
CA SER A 171 -7.37 -10.73 -19.06
C SER A 171 -6.41 -9.66 -18.55
N GLU A 172 -6.68 -8.41 -18.90
CA GLU A 172 -5.88 -7.26 -18.47
C GLU A 172 -6.53 -6.61 -17.26
N TRP A 173 -5.72 -6.22 -16.28
CA TRP A 173 -6.14 -5.74 -14.98
C TRP A 173 -5.52 -4.38 -14.68
N ASN A 174 -6.32 -3.49 -14.10
CA ASN A 174 -5.84 -2.21 -13.59
C ASN A 174 -5.23 -2.36 -12.19
N ILE A 175 -4.58 -1.30 -11.69
CA ILE A 175 -3.98 -1.28 -10.35
C ILE A 175 -5.00 -1.50 -9.23
N LEU A 176 -6.29 -1.25 -9.47
CA LEU A 176 -7.34 -1.46 -8.48
C LEU A 176 -7.78 -2.93 -8.36
N GLY A 177 -7.22 -3.82 -9.19
CA GLY A 177 -7.55 -5.23 -9.23
C GLY A 177 -8.86 -5.50 -9.98
N GLU A 178 -9.23 -4.64 -10.92
CA GLU A 178 -10.40 -4.83 -11.80
C GLU A 178 -9.94 -5.26 -13.19
N ALA A 179 -10.57 -6.29 -13.74
CA ALA A 179 -10.34 -6.71 -15.11
C ALA A 179 -11.01 -5.73 -16.06
N ILE A 180 -10.21 -5.11 -16.93
CA ILE A 180 -10.61 -4.05 -17.87
C ILE A 180 -10.65 -4.53 -19.32
N ASN A 181 -10.05 -5.69 -19.61
CA ASN A 181 -10.07 -6.31 -20.93
C ASN A 181 -9.95 -7.84 -20.82
N GLY A 182 -10.40 -8.58 -21.83
CA GLY A 182 -10.33 -10.04 -21.88
C GLY A 182 -11.54 -10.78 -21.26
N PRO A 183 -11.42 -12.10 -21.05
CA PRO A 183 -12.53 -12.94 -20.58
C PRO A 183 -13.12 -12.58 -19.21
N LEU A 184 -12.33 -12.01 -18.30
CA LEU A 184 -12.76 -11.69 -16.94
C LEU A 184 -13.25 -10.25 -16.75
N VAL A 185 -13.47 -9.48 -17.83
CA VAL A 185 -13.91 -8.06 -17.75
C VAL A 185 -15.05 -7.85 -16.76
N GLY A 186 -14.86 -6.90 -15.85
CA GLY A 186 -15.82 -6.55 -14.81
C GLY A 186 -15.61 -7.28 -13.48
N GLU A 187 -14.85 -8.38 -13.48
CA GLU A 187 -14.44 -9.06 -12.26
C GLU A 187 -13.43 -8.24 -11.45
N LYS A 188 -13.41 -8.50 -10.15
CA LYS A 188 -12.51 -7.82 -9.21
C LYS A 188 -11.83 -8.82 -8.29
N LEU A 189 -10.54 -8.62 -8.08
CA LEU A 189 -9.78 -9.36 -7.08
C LEU A 189 -10.16 -8.92 -5.67
N GLU A 190 -10.20 -9.87 -4.74
CA GLU A 190 -10.42 -9.57 -3.33
C GLU A 190 -9.19 -8.84 -2.76
N PRO A 191 -9.34 -7.62 -2.23
CA PRO A 191 -8.22 -6.89 -1.67
C PRO A 191 -7.80 -7.47 -0.31
N VAL A 192 -6.50 -7.61 -0.11
CA VAL A 192 -5.91 -7.93 1.19
C VAL A 192 -5.49 -6.61 1.87
N ALA A 193 -5.90 -6.45 3.13
CA ALA A 193 -5.52 -5.29 3.92
C ALA A 193 -3.98 -5.25 4.08
N HIS A 194 -3.40 -4.09 3.77
CA HIS A 194 -1.96 -3.87 3.84
C HIS A 194 -1.70 -2.42 4.28
N LEU A 195 -0.47 -2.16 4.72
CA LEU A 195 0.02 -0.83 5.06
C LEU A 195 1.25 -0.48 4.22
N ASP A 196 1.23 0.66 3.53
CA ASP A 196 2.43 1.40 3.12
C ASP A 196 2.89 2.23 4.31
N THR A 197 3.99 1.83 4.93
CA THR A 197 4.51 2.46 6.14
C THR A 197 6.03 2.33 6.24
N PHE A 198 6.62 2.95 7.26
CA PHE A 198 8.01 2.73 7.63
C PHE A 198 8.21 1.45 8.46
N TRP A 199 9.36 0.81 8.27
CA TRP A 199 9.73 -0.45 8.89
C TRP A 199 9.62 -0.45 10.41
N PHE A 200 10.15 0.58 11.07
CA PHE A 200 10.08 0.72 12.53
C PHE A 200 8.63 0.72 13.05
N ALA A 201 7.73 1.36 12.29
CA ALA A 201 6.35 1.50 12.69
C ALA A 201 5.59 0.18 12.49
N TRP A 202 5.86 -0.54 11.39
CA TRP A 202 5.29 -1.85 11.13
C TRP A 202 5.67 -2.89 12.21
N LEU A 203 6.96 -2.97 12.55
CA LEU A 203 7.46 -3.95 13.51
C LEU A 203 6.96 -3.75 14.94
N SER A 204 6.65 -2.50 15.31
CA SER A 204 6.06 -2.20 16.61
C SER A 204 4.74 -2.95 16.86
N TYR A 205 4.07 -3.41 15.78
CA TYR A 205 2.83 -4.18 15.84
C TYR A 205 2.96 -5.61 15.31
N ASN A 206 3.96 -5.90 14.47
CA ASN A 206 4.14 -7.21 13.82
C ASN A 206 5.59 -7.73 13.98
N PRO A 207 6.08 -8.00 15.21
CA PRO A 207 7.49 -8.31 15.46
C PRO A 207 7.96 -9.62 14.81
N ALA A 208 7.06 -10.59 14.60
CA ALA A 208 7.35 -11.87 13.98
C ALA A 208 7.25 -11.83 12.43
N THR A 209 7.37 -10.65 11.83
CA THR A 209 7.24 -10.46 10.38
C THR A 209 8.32 -11.19 9.60
N GLU A 210 7.91 -11.98 8.61
CA GLU A 210 8.77 -12.44 7.52
C GLU A 210 9.11 -11.24 6.63
N PHE A 211 10.39 -10.99 6.41
CA PHE A 211 10.85 -9.78 5.77
C PHE A 211 11.58 -10.09 4.47
N MET A 212 11.18 -9.40 3.39
CA MET A 212 11.83 -9.45 2.09
C MET A 212 12.38 -8.06 1.76
N GLY A 213 13.67 -7.89 1.98
CA GLY A 213 14.44 -6.69 1.64
C GLY A 213 15.77 -7.05 0.98
N SER A 214 16.45 -6.04 0.42
CA SER A 214 17.79 -6.14 -0.17
C SER A 214 18.90 -6.05 0.88
#